data_AF-A0A947Y676-F1
#
_entry.id   AF-A0A947Y676-F1
#
_cell.length_a   1.000
_cell.length_b   1.000
_cell.length_c   1.000
_cell.angle_alpha   90.00
_cell.angle_beta   90.00
_cell.angle_gamma   90.00
#
_symmetry.space_group_name_H-M   'P 1'
#
loop_
_entity.id
_entity.type
_entity.pdbx_description
1 polymer ?
#
loop_
_entity_poly.entity_id
_entity_poly.type
_entity_poly.pdbx_seq_one_letter_code
_entity_poly.pdbx_strand_id
1 'polypeptide(L)' 'MDAVLDLLFNHPIGLLSLFTILFIIGMAIYLSVWLKRKMNNPEE' A
#
# COMPACT_ATOMS: atom_id res chain seq x y z
N MET A 1 2.19 -3.03 24.06
CA MET A 1 1.46 -2.68 22.82
C MET A 1 1.62 -1.21 22.45
N ASP A 2 1.75 -0.29 23.42
CA ASP A 2 1.96 1.14 23.14
C ASP A 2 3.28 1.49 22.45
N ALA A 3 4.40 0.89 22.86
CA ALA A 3 5.71 1.26 22.31
C ALA A 3 5.83 1.09 20.79
N VAL A 4 5.10 0.13 20.17
CA VAL A 4 5.15 -0.11 18.73
C VAL A 4 4.28 0.91 17.98
N LEU A 5 3.08 1.20 18.49
CA LEU A 5 2.19 2.20 17.91
C LEU A 5 2.79 3.61 18.07
N ASP A 6 3.44 3.88 19.20
CA ASP A 6 4.13 5.13 19.46
C ASP A 6 5.33 5.32 18.53
N LEU A 7 6.10 4.26 18.26
CA LEU A 7 7.16 4.30 17.25
C LEU A 7 6.61 4.51 15.82
N LEU A 8 5.44 3.96 15.52
CA LEU A 8 4.81 4.08 14.20
C LEU A 8 4.21 5.46 13.94
N PHE A 9 3.68 6.13 14.97
CA PHE A 9 3.00 7.43 14.83
C PHE A 9 3.82 8.64 15.29
N ASN A 10 4.69 8.50 16.30
CA ASN A 10 5.45 9.61 16.89
C ASN A 10 6.94 9.65 16.46
N HIS A 11 7.43 8.68 15.69
CA HIS A 11 8.79 8.69 15.16
C HIS A 11 8.83 8.93 13.63
N PRO A 12 9.78 9.72 13.08
CA PRO A 12 9.86 10.01 11.65
C PRO A 12 9.91 8.77 10.74
N ILE A 13 10.58 7.72 11.21
CA ILE A 13 10.64 6.41 10.52
C ILE A 13 9.28 5.69 10.53
N GLY A 14 8.49 5.86 11.58
CA GLY A 14 7.15 5.30 11.69
C GLY A 14 6.22 5.81 10.60
N LEU A 15 6.24 7.12 10.35
CA LEU A 15 5.41 7.74 9.33
C LEU A 15 5.78 7.27 7.91
N LEU A 16 7.08 7.12 7.62
CA LEU A 16 7.59 6.54 6.38
C LEU A 16 7.13 5.08 6.21
N SER A 17 7.21 4.28 7.27
CA SER A 17 6.71 2.91 7.31
C SER A 17 5.19 2.85 7.04
N LEU A 18 4.42 3.73 7.69
CA LEU A 18 2.97 3.82 7.52
C LEU A 18 2.59 4.16 6.07
N PHE A 19 3.25 5.16 5.48
CA PHE A 19 3.07 5.50 4.07
C PHE A 19 3.40 4.32 3.15
N THR A 20 4.50 3.62 3.43
CA THR A 20 4.93 2.46 2.63
C THR A 20 3.90 1.33 2.69
N ILE A 21 3.33 1.05 3.87
CA ILE A 21 2.30 0.03 4.03
C ILE A 21 1.05 0.39 3.21
N LEU A 22 0.57 1.64 3.33
CA LEU A 22 -0.58 2.13 2.57
C LEU A 22 -0.30 2.09 1.05
N PHE A 23 0.91 2.46 0.65
CA PHE A 23 1.33 2.44 -0.74
C PHE A 23 1.34 1.01 -1.30
N ILE A 24 1.88 0.03 -0.56
CA ILE A 24 1.89 -1.37 -0.98
C ILE A 24 0.46 -1.90 -1.12
N ILE A 25 -0.43 -1.60 -0.17
CA ILE A 25 -1.84 -2.01 -0.24
C ILE A 25 -2.53 -1.38 -1.45
N GLY A 26 -2.34 -0.07 -1.66
CA GLY A 26 -2.87 0.64 -2.82
C GLY A 26 -2.36 0.07 -4.14
N MET A 27 -1.06 -0.21 -4.24
CA MET A 27 -0.44 -0.82 -5.41
C MET A 27 -0.94 -2.23 -5.66
N ALA A 28 -1.15 -3.05 -4.62
CA ALA A 28 -1.70 -4.38 -4.78
C ALA A 28 -3.12 -4.36 -5.38
N ILE A 29 -3.96 -3.42 -4.91
CA ILE A 29 -5.31 -3.21 -5.46
C ILE A 29 -5.21 -2.69 -6.90
N TYR A 30 -4.39 -1.67 -7.14
CA TYR A 30 -4.18 -1.08 -8.47
C TYR A 30 -3.72 -2.12 -9.49
N LEU A 31 -2.70 -2.92 -9.16
CA LEU A 31 -2.18 -3.97 -10.02
C LEU A 31 -3.22 -5.06 -10.26
N SER A 32 -3.98 -5.46 -9.24
CA SER A 32 -5.06 -6.45 -9.40
C SER A 32 -6.15 -5.95 -10.34
N VAL A 33 -6.55 -4.68 -10.23
CA VAL A 33 -7.54 -4.06 -11.12
C VAL A 33 -6.98 -3.91 -12.52
N TRP A 34 -5.73 -3.49 -12.66
CA TRP A 34 -5.06 -3.32 -13.95
C TRP A 34 -4.91 -4.66 -14.68
N LEU A 35 -4.47 -5.72 -13.99
CA LEU A 35 -4.40 -7.08 -14.54
C LEU A 35 -5.77 -7.58 -15.00
N LYS A 36 -6.81 -7.40 -14.17
CA LYS A 36 -8.18 -7.77 -14.54
C LYS A 36 -8.67 -6.99 -15.77
N ARG A 37 -8.39 -5.68 -15.85
CA ARG A 37 -8.76 -4.86 -17.01
C ARG A 37 -8.06 -5.33 -18.29
N LYS A 38 -6.77 -5.63 -18.20
CA LYS A 38 -5.95 -6.11 -19.32
C LYS A 38 -6.37 -7.49 -19.82
N MET A 39 -6.76 -8.39 -18.92
CA MET A 39 -7.29 -9.71 -19.31
C MET A 39 -8.68 -9.62 -19.94
N ASN A 40 -9.53 -8.69 -19.49
CA ASN A 40 -10.91 -8.57 -19.96
C ASN A 40 -11.06 -7.72 -21.22
N ASN A 41 -10.05 -6.92 -21.59
CA ASN A 41 -10.01 -6.15 -22.84
C ASN A 41 -8.71 -6.51 -23.57
N PRO A 42 -8.65 -7.65 -24.27
CA PRO A 42 -7.45 -8.09 -24.99
C PRO A 42 -7.16 -7.27 -26.27
N GLU A 43 -7.93 -6.22 -26.55
CA GLU A 43 -8.00 -5.52 -27.85
C GLU A 43 -7.44 -4.09 -27.84
N GLU A 44 -6.86 -3.63 -26.71
CA GLU A 44 -5.96 -2.45 -26.63
C GLU A 44 -4.47 -2.85 -26.60
#